data_AF-A0A847H8G7-F1
#
_entry.id   AF-A0A847H8G7-F1
#
_cell.length_a   1.000
_cell.length_b   1.000
_cell.length_c   1.000
_cell.angle_alpha   90.00
_cell.angle_beta   90.00
_cell.angle_gamma   90.00
#
_symmetry.space_group_name_H-M   'P 1'
#
loop_
_entity.id
_entity.type
_entity.pdbx_description
1 polymer ?
#
loop_
_entity_poly.entity_id
_entity_poly.type
_entity_poly.pdbx_seq_one_letter_code
_entity_poly.pdbx_strand_id
1 'polypeptide(L)'
;MPVFHDGITATEAPEGSDIVTTDVLIVGSGPAGSAAALFLSTHGVANIMITKYRWTANTPRAHITNQRTMEILRDVGVEDAVLAQATPHDKMGDTVYCESLAGEEIGRRPTWGFRPDHRAAYELASPSMPCDLPQTLMEPILLENATKRGTQTQFSTEYLSHTQDDEGVSVQVRNRLTGHGYTIRAKYLIGADGARSQIAEDIEIPFEGAMDIGGSMNIQFKADLSHLVEHRPSILYWVFHPGSNIGGIGAGLIRAVRMWDEWLVVWGYDINGEAPELNEDEAKRIVRNLVGVPDLEMEITGHSLWGNNEQWATHMQKGRVFIAGDAAHRHPPSHGLGSNTSIQDSYNLAWKLAAVIRGQAGTDLLETYSVERAPIAKQIVTRANNSGREYGPIFEALGVADAKTDEEFTEKLKLRKEATAEGAARRLALRKALDNKDYEFNAQGTEIGQFYQSTAVVCDGFGRPEVTEDPMLHHQKSTYPGLRLPHAWIGDTMNKQSTHDLATGTGFTLFTGIIGSPWAEAAKKVAADLGIELKSVVIGEGLEHQDLYGDWLRQREIEEDGMILVRPDKHIAWRAHQMVEDPEHALRAVLHSILSRETVANDELSEDIANLTPALHS
;
A
#
# COMPACT_ATOMS: atom_id res chain seq x y z
N MET A 1 -7.08 2.76 -25.15
CA MET A 1 -7.72 3.83 -24.36
C MET A 1 -9.15 3.40 -24.10
N PRO A 2 -9.65 3.38 -22.86
CA PRO A 2 -11.09 3.22 -22.64
C PRO A 2 -11.80 4.37 -23.36
N VAL A 3 -12.73 4.03 -24.24
CA VAL A 3 -13.59 5.04 -24.87
C VAL A 3 -14.69 5.32 -23.86
N PHE A 4 -14.59 6.43 -23.14
CA PHE A 4 -15.71 6.95 -22.34
C PHE A 4 -16.78 7.43 -23.32
N HIS A 5 -17.77 6.57 -23.55
CA HIS A 5 -19.05 6.95 -24.16
C HIS A 5 -20.06 7.22 -23.05
N ASP A 6 -19.74 8.16 -22.16
CA ASP A 6 -20.73 8.73 -21.23
C ASP A 6 -21.71 9.67 -21.96
N GLY A 7 -21.49 9.91 -23.25
CA GLY A 7 -22.32 10.79 -24.09
C GLY A 7 -21.99 12.28 -23.91
N ILE A 8 -20.99 12.64 -23.10
CA ILE A 8 -20.63 14.01 -22.79
C ILE A 8 -19.57 14.49 -23.79
N THR A 9 -19.96 15.41 -24.69
CA THR A 9 -19.04 15.96 -25.71
C THR A 9 -18.20 17.13 -25.19
N ALA A 10 -18.69 17.84 -24.18
CA ALA A 10 -18.00 18.92 -23.46
C ALA A 10 -18.58 19.06 -22.05
N THR A 11 -17.80 19.57 -21.10
CA THR A 11 -18.32 19.93 -19.77
C THR A 11 -19.31 21.08 -19.89
N GLU A 12 -20.56 20.84 -19.50
CA GLU A 12 -21.62 21.84 -19.50
C GLU A 12 -21.56 22.71 -18.24
N ALA A 13 -21.94 23.98 -18.37
CA ALA A 13 -22.09 24.86 -17.21
C ALA A 13 -23.37 24.48 -16.45
N PRO A 14 -23.36 24.47 -15.11
CA PRO A 14 -24.56 24.19 -14.34
C PRO A 14 -25.65 25.24 -14.61
N GLU A 15 -26.88 24.79 -14.89
CA GLU A 15 -28.03 25.67 -15.08
C GLU A 15 -28.58 26.12 -13.72
N GLY A 16 -28.24 27.35 -13.29
CA GLY A 16 -28.97 28.07 -12.24
C GLY A 16 -28.88 27.55 -10.80
N SER A 17 -28.09 26.50 -10.52
CA SER A 17 -27.85 26.00 -9.15
C SER A 17 -26.35 25.96 -8.84
N ASP A 18 -25.97 26.40 -7.63
CA ASP A 18 -24.60 26.25 -7.08
C ASP A 18 -24.32 24.81 -6.62
N ILE A 19 -24.99 23.82 -7.24
CA ILE A 19 -24.89 22.40 -6.90
C ILE A 19 -24.29 21.65 -8.08
N VAL A 20 -23.14 21.03 -7.84
CA VAL A 20 -22.50 20.08 -8.76
C VAL A 20 -22.83 18.67 -8.29
N THR A 21 -23.11 17.74 -9.20
CA THR A 21 -23.42 16.34 -8.86
C THR A 21 -22.33 15.37 -9.33
N THR A 22 -22.11 14.30 -8.57
CA THR A 22 -21.21 13.19 -8.94
C THR A 22 -21.65 11.90 -8.24
N ASP A 23 -21.16 10.73 -8.64
CA ASP A 23 -21.39 9.52 -7.84
C ASP A 23 -20.49 9.53 -6.59
N VAL A 24 -19.19 9.79 -6.76
CA VAL A 24 -18.23 9.83 -5.65
C VAL A 24 -17.46 11.15 -5.64
N LEU A 25 -17.42 11.81 -4.47
CA LEU A 25 -16.51 12.93 -4.21
C LEU A 25 -15.31 12.43 -3.41
N ILE A 26 -14.11 12.81 -3.85
CA ILE A 26 -12.84 12.47 -3.20
C ILE A 26 -12.19 13.76 -2.72
N VAL A 27 -11.86 13.83 -1.43
CA VAL A 27 -11.21 15.00 -0.82
C VAL A 27 -9.77 14.65 -0.51
N GLY A 28 -8.85 15.28 -1.23
CA GLY A 28 -7.41 15.03 -1.15
C GLY A 28 -6.86 14.39 -2.42
N SER A 29 -5.70 14.86 -2.87
CA SER A 29 -5.01 14.41 -4.09
C SER A 29 -3.73 13.62 -3.81
N GLY A 30 -3.55 13.14 -2.57
CA GLY A 30 -2.43 12.28 -2.20
C GLY A 30 -2.53 10.88 -2.82
N PRO A 31 -1.68 9.92 -2.41
CA PRO A 31 -1.68 8.56 -2.93
C PRO A 31 -3.04 7.87 -2.83
N ALA A 32 -3.73 7.97 -1.67
CA ALA A 32 -5.09 7.43 -1.51
C ALA A 32 -6.08 8.08 -2.48
N GLY A 33 -6.22 9.41 -2.46
CA GLY A 33 -7.23 10.10 -3.26
C GLY A 33 -7.03 9.96 -4.76
N SER A 34 -5.79 10.12 -5.25
CA SER A 34 -5.48 9.96 -6.67
C SER A 34 -5.64 8.50 -7.13
N ALA A 35 -5.33 7.53 -6.27
CA ALA A 35 -5.58 6.12 -6.57
C ALA A 35 -7.08 5.80 -6.59
N ALA A 36 -7.86 6.29 -5.61
CA ALA A 36 -9.31 6.13 -5.59
C ALA A 36 -9.95 6.70 -6.86
N ALA A 37 -9.53 7.90 -7.27
CA ALA A 37 -9.99 8.53 -8.52
C ALA A 37 -9.65 7.67 -9.74
N LEU A 38 -8.40 7.18 -9.83
CA LEU A 38 -7.96 6.29 -10.91
C LEU A 38 -8.79 5.01 -10.98
N PHE A 39 -9.04 4.36 -9.84
CA PHE A 39 -9.75 3.08 -9.79
C PHE A 39 -11.24 3.26 -10.07
N LEU A 40 -11.90 4.25 -9.47
CA LEU A 40 -13.30 4.56 -9.74
C LEU A 40 -13.52 4.89 -11.22
N SER A 41 -12.65 5.71 -11.81
CA SER A 41 -12.66 5.97 -13.25
C SER A 41 -12.39 4.72 -14.08
N THR A 42 -11.52 3.82 -13.63
CA THR A 42 -11.29 2.52 -14.32
C THR A 42 -12.55 1.64 -14.30
N HIS A 43 -13.37 1.73 -13.25
CA HIS A 43 -14.69 1.08 -13.16
C HIS A 43 -15.82 1.85 -13.88
N GLY A 44 -15.55 3.02 -14.46
CA GLY A 44 -16.55 3.87 -15.10
C GLY A 44 -17.48 4.59 -14.13
N VAL A 45 -17.06 4.82 -12.88
CA VAL A 45 -17.83 5.56 -11.87
C VAL A 45 -17.53 7.05 -11.96
N ALA A 46 -18.56 7.88 -12.08
CA ALA A 46 -18.40 9.34 -12.16
C ALA A 46 -17.84 9.89 -10.84
N ASN A 47 -16.70 10.59 -10.92
CA ASN A 47 -16.04 11.11 -9.72
C ASN A 47 -15.44 12.50 -9.91
N ILE A 48 -15.48 13.26 -8.82
CA ILE A 48 -14.78 14.53 -8.66
C ILE A 48 -13.72 14.34 -7.59
N MET A 49 -12.49 14.76 -7.87
CA MET A 49 -11.43 14.84 -6.87
C MET A 49 -11.07 16.29 -6.61
N ILE A 50 -11.15 16.72 -5.35
CA ILE A 50 -10.79 18.08 -4.94
C ILE A 50 -9.53 18.10 -4.08
N THR A 51 -8.76 19.17 -4.17
CA THR A 51 -7.63 19.42 -3.27
C THR A 51 -7.46 20.90 -3.00
N LYS A 52 -7.20 21.28 -1.75
CA LYS A 52 -7.02 22.69 -1.36
C LYS A 52 -5.72 23.30 -1.88
N TYR A 53 -4.76 22.47 -2.27
CA TYR A 53 -3.48 22.90 -2.81
C TYR A 53 -3.59 23.25 -4.30
N ARG A 54 -2.69 24.08 -4.81
CA ARG A 54 -2.59 24.39 -6.25
C ARG A 54 -1.61 23.47 -7.01
N TRP A 55 -1.06 22.47 -6.32
CA TRP A 55 -0.01 21.56 -6.80
C TRP A 55 -0.21 20.17 -6.18
N THR A 56 0.34 19.13 -6.83
CA THR A 56 0.61 17.83 -6.21
C THR A 56 1.83 17.94 -5.28
N ALA A 57 2.25 16.85 -4.66
CA ALA A 57 3.52 16.68 -3.97
C ALA A 57 4.64 17.62 -4.46
N ASN A 58 5.05 18.56 -3.62
CA ASN A 58 6.19 19.43 -3.89
C ASN A 58 7.41 19.10 -3.02
N THR A 59 7.35 18.01 -2.25
CA THR A 59 8.47 17.43 -1.49
C THR A 59 8.47 15.90 -1.64
N PRO A 60 9.65 15.23 -1.56
CA PRO A 60 9.79 13.82 -1.94
C PRO A 60 8.91 12.82 -1.18
N ARG A 61 8.62 13.07 0.11
CA ARG A 61 7.74 12.25 0.98
C ARG A 61 7.96 10.73 0.80
N ALA A 62 6.90 9.93 0.72
CA ALA A 62 7.01 8.47 0.56
C ALA A 62 7.70 8.10 -0.77
N HIS A 63 8.34 6.93 -0.83
CA HIS A 63 9.17 6.57 -1.99
C HIS A 63 9.27 5.09 -2.31
N ILE A 64 9.32 4.23 -1.29
CA ILE A 64 9.28 2.78 -1.51
C ILE A 64 7.88 2.39 -1.99
N THR A 65 7.82 1.76 -3.16
CA THR A 65 6.61 1.13 -3.70
C THR A 65 6.83 -0.38 -3.66
N ASN A 66 6.04 -1.10 -2.85
CA ASN A 66 6.18 -2.53 -2.64
C ASN A 66 5.48 -3.36 -3.74
N GLN A 67 5.66 -4.69 -3.72
CA GLN A 67 5.09 -5.58 -4.74
C GLN A 67 3.58 -5.44 -4.87
N ARG A 68 2.86 -5.31 -3.74
CA ARG A 68 1.40 -5.22 -3.77
C ARG A 68 0.90 -3.98 -4.47
N THR A 69 1.56 -2.84 -4.27
CA THR A 69 1.22 -1.61 -4.99
C THR A 69 1.58 -1.74 -6.47
N MET A 70 2.74 -2.32 -6.80
CA MET A 70 3.12 -2.52 -8.20
C MET A 70 2.15 -3.44 -8.95
N GLU A 71 1.62 -4.49 -8.31
CA GLU A 71 0.55 -5.34 -8.86
C GLU A 71 -0.71 -4.54 -9.18
N ILE A 72 -1.11 -3.64 -8.28
CA ILE A 72 -2.28 -2.78 -8.48
C ILE A 72 -2.04 -1.82 -9.64
N LEU A 73 -0.86 -1.21 -9.70
CA LEU A 73 -0.46 -0.32 -10.79
C LEU A 73 -0.37 -1.05 -12.13
N ARG A 74 0.07 -2.32 -12.12
CA ARG A 74 0.08 -3.21 -13.28
C ARG A 74 -1.34 -3.51 -13.77
N ASP A 75 -2.23 -3.89 -12.87
CA ASP A 75 -3.64 -4.20 -13.16
C ASP A 75 -4.36 -3.01 -13.84
N VAL A 76 -4.05 -1.79 -13.40
CA VAL A 76 -4.61 -0.58 -14.02
C VAL A 76 -3.75 0.00 -15.14
N GLY A 77 -2.69 -0.68 -15.57
CA GLY A 77 -1.88 -0.34 -16.75
C GLY A 77 -0.98 0.89 -16.60
N VAL A 78 -0.48 1.18 -15.39
CA VAL A 78 0.43 2.31 -15.11
C VAL A 78 1.80 1.88 -14.56
N GLU A 79 2.05 0.58 -14.38
CA GLU A 79 3.33 0.03 -13.92
C GLU A 79 4.52 0.53 -14.76
N ASP A 80 4.44 0.47 -16.09
CA ASP A 80 5.53 0.91 -16.99
C ASP A 80 5.87 2.39 -16.82
N ALA A 81 4.86 3.25 -16.61
CA ALA A 81 5.06 4.68 -16.39
C ALA A 81 5.77 4.97 -15.07
N VAL A 82 5.53 4.13 -14.05
CA VAL A 82 6.22 4.19 -12.75
C VAL A 82 7.66 3.71 -12.90
N LEU A 83 7.88 2.55 -13.52
CA LEU A 83 9.22 1.98 -13.74
C LEU A 83 10.11 2.90 -14.59
N ALA A 84 9.54 3.61 -15.57
CA ALA A 84 10.28 4.56 -16.39
C ALA A 84 10.87 5.75 -15.60
N GLN A 85 10.33 6.06 -14.42
CA GLN A 85 10.79 7.17 -13.58
C GLN A 85 11.48 6.71 -12.29
N ALA A 86 11.27 5.46 -11.88
CA ALA A 86 11.79 4.91 -10.65
C ALA A 86 13.31 4.69 -10.71
N THR A 87 13.93 4.66 -9.54
CA THR A 87 15.28 4.14 -9.37
C THR A 87 15.26 2.64 -9.72
N PRO A 88 16.16 2.14 -10.58
CA PRO A 88 16.27 0.73 -10.88
C PRO A 88 16.48 -0.11 -9.62
N HIS A 89 15.84 -1.27 -9.55
CA HIS A 89 15.86 -2.14 -8.35
C HIS A 89 17.28 -2.52 -7.92
N ASP A 90 18.19 -2.74 -8.88
CA ASP A 90 19.60 -3.07 -8.64
C ASP A 90 20.42 -1.90 -8.04
N LYS A 91 19.84 -0.70 -7.96
CA LYS A 91 20.45 0.49 -7.34
C LYS A 91 19.88 0.81 -5.96
N MET A 92 18.86 0.07 -5.50
CA MET A 92 18.21 0.30 -4.21
C MET A 92 18.77 -0.57 -3.08
N GLY A 93 19.27 -1.76 -3.41
CA GLY A 93 19.22 -2.96 -2.56
C GLY A 93 20.26 -3.14 -1.47
N ASP A 94 21.11 -2.14 -1.18
CA ASP A 94 22.18 -2.26 -0.18
C ASP A 94 22.00 -1.23 0.95
N THR A 95 21.05 -1.41 1.88
CA THR A 95 20.92 -0.47 3.01
C THR A 95 22.21 -0.42 3.81
N VAL A 96 22.84 0.76 3.87
CA VAL A 96 24.18 0.97 4.46
C VAL A 96 24.04 1.57 5.86
N TYR A 97 24.88 1.11 6.79
CA TYR A 97 25.04 1.64 8.14
C TYR A 97 26.46 2.18 8.25
N CYS A 98 26.64 3.46 8.59
CA CYS A 98 27.93 4.15 8.54
C CYS A 98 28.06 5.21 9.63
N GLU A 99 29.28 5.67 9.89
CA GLU A 99 29.56 6.78 10.83
C GLU A 99 29.21 8.14 10.20
N SER A 100 29.42 8.25 8.89
CA SER A 100 28.98 9.31 7.98
C SER A 100 29.08 8.75 6.55
N LEU A 101 28.53 9.43 5.54
CA LEU A 101 28.57 8.91 4.16
C LEU A 101 30.00 8.70 3.65
N ALA A 102 30.90 9.65 3.90
CA ALA A 102 32.32 9.55 3.55
C ALA A 102 33.16 8.80 4.61
N GLY A 103 32.56 8.47 5.75
CA GLY A 103 33.20 7.81 6.88
C GLY A 103 33.24 6.29 6.77
N GLU A 104 33.53 5.65 7.90
CA GLU A 104 33.60 4.19 7.97
C GLU A 104 32.22 3.55 7.81
N GLU A 105 32.14 2.49 7.01
CA GLU A 105 30.97 1.61 6.95
C GLU A 105 30.96 0.67 8.17
N ILE A 106 29.89 0.74 8.96
CA ILE A 106 29.65 -0.11 10.14
C ILE A 106 29.13 -1.48 9.68
N GLY A 107 28.29 -1.49 8.66
CA GLY A 107 27.73 -2.70 8.09
C GLY A 107 26.74 -2.42 6.96
N ARG A 108 26.24 -3.50 6.37
CA ARG A 108 25.29 -3.45 5.25
C ARG A 108 24.27 -4.57 5.35
N ARG A 109 23.07 -4.29 4.84
CA ARG A 109 22.01 -5.28 4.62
C ARG A 109 21.56 -5.25 3.17
N PRO A 110 21.50 -6.41 2.49
CA PRO A 110 20.73 -6.51 1.26
C PRO A 110 19.23 -6.38 1.59
N THR A 111 18.55 -5.47 0.93
CA THR A 111 17.18 -5.05 1.23
C THR A 111 16.28 -5.13 0.00
N TRP A 112 14.97 -5.11 0.22
CA TRP A 112 13.96 -5.08 -0.85
C TRP A 112 14.06 -6.28 -1.80
N GLY A 113 14.36 -7.47 -1.27
CA GLY A 113 14.48 -8.68 -2.09
C GLY A 113 15.79 -8.77 -2.88
N PHE A 114 16.85 -8.04 -2.51
CA PHE A 114 18.14 -8.10 -3.21
C PHE A 114 18.98 -9.33 -2.83
N ARG A 115 18.85 -9.83 -1.60
CA ARG A 115 19.58 -11.04 -1.14
C ARG A 115 19.15 -12.25 -1.98
N PRO A 116 20.03 -13.14 -2.46
CA PRO A 116 19.63 -14.19 -3.41
C PRO A 116 18.47 -15.09 -2.98
N ASP A 117 18.41 -15.47 -1.69
CA ASP A 117 17.32 -16.25 -1.13
C ASP A 117 16.01 -15.45 -1.01
N HIS A 118 16.10 -14.16 -0.65
CA HIS A 118 14.92 -13.27 -0.66
C HIS A 118 14.46 -12.99 -2.10
N ARG A 119 15.38 -12.77 -3.03
CA ARG A 119 15.08 -12.45 -4.43
C ARG A 119 14.21 -13.51 -5.06
N ALA A 120 14.56 -14.78 -4.85
CA ALA A 120 13.76 -15.90 -5.32
C ALA A 120 12.34 -15.87 -4.71
N ALA A 121 12.20 -15.59 -3.41
CA ALA A 121 10.88 -15.47 -2.77
C ALA A 121 10.06 -14.28 -3.31
N TYR A 122 10.70 -13.14 -3.59
CA TYR A 122 10.07 -11.96 -4.19
C TYR A 122 9.60 -12.25 -5.62
N GLU A 123 10.45 -12.79 -6.48
CA GLU A 123 10.11 -13.15 -7.87
C GLU A 123 9.04 -14.25 -7.93
N LEU A 124 9.03 -15.19 -6.99
CA LEU A 124 8.01 -16.23 -6.92
C LEU A 124 6.66 -15.70 -6.41
N ALA A 125 6.62 -14.64 -5.62
CA ALA A 125 5.39 -14.16 -5.00
C ALA A 125 4.57 -13.24 -5.91
N SER A 126 5.20 -12.55 -6.86
CA SER A 126 4.56 -11.50 -7.65
C SER A 126 5.17 -11.39 -9.04
N PRO A 127 4.38 -11.01 -10.07
CA PRO A 127 4.96 -10.62 -11.36
C PRO A 127 5.74 -9.30 -11.30
N SER A 128 5.65 -8.55 -10.20
CA SER A 128 6.25 -7.23 -10.02
C SER A 128 7.30 -7.22 -8.90
N MET A 129 8.33 -6.40 -9.07
CA MET A 129 9.35 -6.13 -8.06
C MET A 129 9.12 -4.76 -7.40
N PRO A 130 9.54 -4.57 -6.14
CA PRO A 130 9.48 -3.25 -5.51
C PRO A 130 10.35 -2.24 -6.26
N CYS A 131 10.02 -0.95 -6.15
CA CYS A 131 10.80 0.13 -6.74
C CYS A 131 10.86 1.36 -5.81
N ASP A 132 11.79 2.27 -6.09
CA ASP A 132 11.92 3.56 -5.42
C ASP A 132 11.47 4.68 -6.36
N LEU A 133 10.33 5.29 -6.04
CA LEU A 133 9.78 6.42 -6.76
C LEU A 133 9.21 7.44 -5.76
N PRO A 134 9.83 8.63 -5.61
CA PRO A 134 9.31 9.65 -4.70
C PRO A 134 7.90 10.09 -5.07
N GLN A 135 7.14 10.51 -4.06
CA GLN A 135 5.75 10.93 -4.20
C GLN A 135 5.57 12.14 -5.15
N THR A 136 6.61 12.96 -5.33
CA THR A 136 6.68 14.02 -6.35
C THR A 136 6.49 13.53 -7.78
N LEU A 137 6.83 12.27 -8.04
CA LEU A 137 6.71 11.63 -9.35
C LEU A 137 5.54 10.64 -9.41
N MET A 138 5.24 9.95 -8.31
CA MET A 138 4.10 9.03 -8.24
C MET A 138 2.74 9.75 -8.34
N GLU A 139 2.53 10.84 -7.59
CA GLU A 139 1.23 11.54 -7.59
C GLU A 139 0.82 12.05 -8.98
N PRO A 140 1.70 12.70 -9.77
CA PRO A 140 1.37 13.07 -11.15
C PRO A 140 0.95 11.90 -12.03
N ILE A 141 1.61 10.74 -11.92
CA ILE A 141 1.25 9.55 -12.72
C ILE A 141 -0.17 9.08 -12.41
N LEU A 142 -0.51 8.98 -11.12
CA LEU A 142 -1.85 8.57 -10.69
C LEU A 142 -2.90 9.59 -11.14
N LEU A 143 -2.64 10.87 -10.89
CA LEU A 143 -3.53 11.97 -11.24
C LEU A 143 -3.79 12.02 -12.75
N GLU A 144 -2.73 12.02 -13.56
CA GLU A 144 -2.83 12.10 -15.02
C GLU A 144 -3.66 10.94 -15.58
N ASN A 145 -3.44 9.72 -15.08
CA ASN A 145 -4.19 8.56 -15.52
C ASN A 145 -5.65 8.58 -15.05
N ALA A 146 -5.94 9.12 -13.86
CA ALA A 146 -7.30 9.31 -13.38
C ALA A 146 -8.06 10.31 -14.26
N THR A 147 -7.46 11.47 -14.54
CA THR A 147 -8.05 12.52 -15.39
C THR A 147 -8.23 12.05 -16.83
N LYS A 148 -7.26 11.31 -17.40
CA LYS A 148 -7.39 10.68 -18.72
C LYS A 148 -8.56 9.69 -18.82
N ARG A 149 -9.01 9.16 -17.68
CA ARG A 149 -10.15 8.23 -17.55
C ARG A 149 -11.41 8.92 -17.03
N GLY A 150 -11.49 10.26 -17.07
CA GLY A 150 -12.73 10.97 -16.79
C GLY A 150 -12.90 11.52 -15.37
N THR A 151 -11.91 11.36 -14.48
CA THR A 151 -11.94 12.09 -13.19
C THR A 151 -11.93 13.59 -13.44
N GLN A 152 -12.90 14.30 -12.86
CA GLN A 152 -12.87 15.76 -12.80
C GLN A 152 -12.01 16.21 -11.63
N THR A 153 -10.79 16.65 -11.90
CA THR A 153 -9.88 17.14 -10.86
C THR A 153 -10.00 18.64 -10.65
N GLN A 154 -10.19 19.07 -9.41
CA GLN A 154 -10.27 20.48 -9.03
C GLN A 154 -9.22 20.82 -7.97
N PHE A 155 -8.18 21.54 -8.41
CA PHE A 155 -7.18 22.12 -7.52
C PHE A 155 -7.68 23.42 -6.90
N SER A 156 -7.07 23.82 -5.79
CA SER A 156 -7.46 25.00 -5.02
C SER A 156 -8.93 24.96 -4.55
N THR A 157 -9.52 23.79 -4.40
CA THR A 157 -10.88 23.60 -3.87
C THR A 157 -10.79 22.94 -2.50
N GLU A 158 -11.26 23.66 -1.48
CA GLU A 158 -11.17 23.26 -0.08
C GLU A 158 -12.51 22.72 0.42
N TYR A 159 -12.48 21.53 1.01
CA TYR A 159 -13.56 20.99 1.83
C TYR A 159 -13.81 21.87 3.05
N LEU A 160 -15.07 22.14 3.39
CA LEU A 160 -15.46 22.90 4.57
C LEU A 160 -16.25 22.06 5.57
N SER A 161 -17.29 21.37 5.09
CA SER A 161 -18.18 20.53 5.90
C SER A 161 -19.03 19.64 4.99
N HIS A 162 -19.75 18.67 5.56
CA HIS A 162 -20.77 17.92 4.86
C HIS A 162 -21.97 17.62 5.74
N THR A 163 -23.09 17.27 5.10
CA THR A 163 -24.20 16.54 5.70
C THR A 163 -24.51 15.33 4.83
N GLN A 164 -25.07 14.27 5.42
CA GLN A 164 -25.49 13.09 4.68
C GLN A 164 -26.94 12.72 5.01
N ASP A 165 -27.61 12.09 4.06
CA ASP A 165 -28.97 11.57 4.15
C ASP A 165 -29.02 10.18 3.49
N ASP A 166 -30.22 9.62 3.39
CA ASP A 166 -30.44 8.27 2.86
C ASP A 166 -30.01 8.12 1.39
N GLU A 167 -29.87 9.21 0.63
CA GLU A 167 -29.58 9.19 -0.81
C GLU A 167 -28.14 9.64 -1.15
N GLY A 168 -27.46 10.35 -0.24
CA GLY A 168 -26.15 10.90 -0.55
C GLY A 168 -25.52 11.79 0.52
N VAL A 169 -24.46 12.48 0.10
CA VAL A 169 -23.68 13.42 0.90
C VAL A 169 -23.64 14.76 0.18
N SER A 170 -24.02 15.83 0.88
CA SER A 170 -23.95 17.22 0.40
C SER A 170 -22.73 17.89 1.03
N VAL A 171 -21.71 18.16 0.21
CA VAL A 171 -20.42 18.69 0.69
C VAL A 171 -20.29 20.17 0.33
N GLN A 172 -20.04 21.00 1.34
CA GLN A 172 -19.72 22.41 1.16
C GLN A 172 -18.25 22.56 0.85
N VAL A 173 -17.94 23.24 -0.27
CA VAL A 173 -16.58 23.48 -0.71
C VAL A 173 -16.36 24.96 -1.03
N ARG A 174 -15.11 25.39 -0.99
CA ARG A 174 -14.69 26.74 -1.39
C ARG A 174 -13.59 26.68 -2.43
N ASN A 175 -13.83 27.31 -3.57
CA ASN A 175 -12.78 27.61 -4.53
C ASN A 175 -11.90 28.72 -3.95
N ARG A 176 -10.63 28.42 -3.66
CA ARG A 176 -9.67 29.34 -3.05
C ARG A 176 -9.11 30.39 -4.02
N LEU A 177 -9.28 30.21 -5.34
CA LEU A 177 -8.89 31.20 -6.33
C LEU A 177 -9.91 32.34 -6.41
N THR A 178 -11.20 32.02 -6.34
CA THR A 178 -12.29 33.01 -6.50
C THR A 178 -12.96 33.40 -5.19
N GLY A 179 -12.77 32.61 -4.13
CA GLY A 179 -13.51 32.74 -2.87
C GLY A 179 -14.94 32.21 -2.93
N HIS A 180 -15.40 31.73 -4.09
CA HIS A 180 -16.76 31.24 -4.28
C HIS A 180 -16.98 29.91 -3.55
N GLY A 181 -18.02 29.86 -2.72
CA GLY A 181 -18.49 28.64 -2.08
C GLY A 181 -19.65 28.03 -2.87
N TYR A 182 -19.66 26.70 -2.98
CA TYR A 182 -20.69 25.94 -3.68
C TYR A 182 -20.83 24.55 -3.06
N THR A 183 -21.85 23.81 -3.47
CA THR A 183 -22.15 22.47 -2.96
C THR A 183 -21.80 21.42 -4.01
N ILE A 184 -21.19 20.31 -3.57
CA ILE A 184 -21.07 19.09 -4.37
C ILE A 184 -21.95 18.02 -3.73
N ARG A 185 -22.98 17.57 -4.45
CA ARG A 185 -23.83 16.45 -4.07
C ARG A 185 -23.26 15.15 -4.64
N ALA A 186 -22.88 14.23 -3.77
CA ALA A 186 -22.35 12.93 -4.14
C ALA A 186 -23.19 11.79 -3.55
N LYS A 187 -23.17 10.59 -4.13
CA LYS A 187 -23.73 9.39 -3.46
C LYS A 187 -22.85 8.94 -2.30
N TYR A 188 -21.53 9.11 -2.44
CA TYR A 188 -20.53 8.75 -1.43
C TYR A 188 -19.39 9.77 -1.38
N LEU A 189 -18.74 9.87 -0.22
CA LEU A 189 -17.59 10.73 0.05
C LEU A 189 -16.39 9.89 0.51
N ILE A 190 -15.22 10.10 -0.10
CA ILE A 190 -13.94 9.53 0.35
C ILE A 190 -13.07 10.66 0.91
N GLY A 191 -12.84 10.64 2.23
CA GLY A 191 -11.87 11.45 2.94
C GLY A 191 -10.46 10.87 2.80
N ALA A 192 -9.70 11.41 1.87
CA ALA A 192 -8.28 11.14 1.67
C ALA A 192 -7.44 12.39 2.00
N ASP A 193 -7.88 13.15 3.00
CA ASP A 193 -7.43 14.50 3.35
C ASP A 193 -6.24 14.54 4.33
N GLY A 194 -5.68 13.37 4.65
CA GLY A 194 -4.38 13.20 5.28
C GLY A 194 -4.42 13.07 6.81
N ALA A 195 -3.24 13.15 7.45
CA ALA A 195 -3.05 12.85 8.87
C ALA A 195 -3.84 13.74 9.85
N ARG A 196 -4.36 14.89 9.41
CA ARG A 196 -5.25 15.75 10.21
C ARG A 196 -6.61 15.83 9.54
N SER A 197 -7.18 14.66 9.25
CA SER A 197 -8.42 14.52 8.50
C SER A 197 -9.56 15.21 9.25
N GLN A 198 -10.12 16.25 8.64
CA GLN A 198 -11.31 16.92 9.13
C GLN A 198 -12.53 16.02 8.91
N ILE A 199 -12.54 15.25 7.82
CA ILE A 199 -13.65 14.34 7.50
C ILE A 199 -13.76 13.22 8.53
N ALA A 200 -12.62 12.67 8.98
CA ALA A 200 -12.61 11.66 10.04
C ALA A 200 -13.17 12.23 11.37
N GLU A 201 -12.86 13.50 11.68
CA GLU A 201 -13.38 14.19 12.86
C GLU A 201 -14.89 14.48 12.73
N ASP A 202 -15.33 14.99 11.57
CA ASP A 202 -16.72 15.37 11.30
C ASP A 202 -17.69 14.17 11.41
N ILE A 203 -17.22 12.96 11.08
CA ILE A 203 -18.02 11.73 11.24
C ILE A 203 -17.68 10.95 12.51
N GLU A 204 -16.81 11.48 13.37
CA GLU A 204 -16.44 10.91 14.68
C GLU A 204 -15.85 9.48 14.57
N ILE A 205 -14.91 9.28 13.63
CA ILE A 205 -14.20 8.00 13.51
C ILE A 205 -13.39 7.72 14.79
N PRO A 206 -13.52 6.51 15.39
CA PRO A 206 -12.73 6.14 16.55
C PRO A 206 -11.27 5.84 16.16
N PHE A 207 -10.33 6.39 16.93
CA PHE A 207 -8.90 6.13 16.81
C PHE A 207 -8.33 5.53 18.11
N GLU A 208 -7.37 4.62 17.96
CA GLU A 208 -6.50 4.14 19.04
C GLU A 208 -5.07 4.63 18.81
N GLY A 209 -4.29 4.74 19.90
CA GLY A 209 -2.89 5.17 19.86
C GLY A 209 -2.68 6.65 20.21
N ALA A 210 -1.51 7.20 19.88
CA ALA A 210 -1.08 8.55 20.24
C ALA A 210 -0.48 9.31 19.05
N MET A 211 -0.65 10.64 19.03
CA MET A 211 0.01 11.53 18.07
C MET A 211 1.25 12.19 18.69
N ASP A 212 2.13 12.69 17.82
CA ASP A 212 3.29 13.54 18.16
C ASP A 212 4.22 12.90 19.22
N ILE A 213 4.60 11.64 19.01
CA ILE A 213 5.46 10.86 19.92
C ILE A 213 6.96 11.17 19.79
N GLY A 214 7.38 11.91 18.75
CA GLY A 214 8.79 12.28 18.52
C GLY A 214 8.95 13.30 17.40
N GLY A 215 9.96 14.17 17.49
CA GLY A 215 10.24 15.21 16.51
C GLY A 215 11.27 14.77 15.47
N SER A 216 10.97 14.98 14.20
CA SER A 216 11.85 14.70 13.07
C SER A 216 11.97 15.92 12.17
N MET A 217 13.13 16.11 11.55
CA MET A 217 13.35 17.13 10.54
C MET A 217 13.80 16.51 9.23
N ASN A 218 13.37 17.13 8.14
CA ASN A 218 13.76 16.80 6.78
C ASN A 218 14.55 17.97 6.21
N ILE A 219 15.69 17.69 5.56
CA ILE A 219 16.49 18.68 4.83
C ILE A 219 16.73 18.13 3.42
N GLN A 220 16.25 18.82 2.40
CA GLN A 220 16.44 18.47 1.00
C GLN A 220 17.62 19.26 0.45
N PHE A 221 18.51 18.58 -0.26
CA PHE A 221 19.67 19.22 -0.85
C PHE A 221 20.10 18.57 -2.17
N LYS A 222 20.85 19.33 -2.96
CA LYS A 222 21.50 18.86 -4.19
C LYS A 222 23.02 18.90 -4.05
N ALA A 223 23.66 17.78 -4.37
CA ALA A 223 25.10 17.61 -4.45
C ALA A 223 25.42 16.31 -5.19
N ASP A 224 26.41 16.33 -6.08
CA ASP A 224 26.93 15.11 -6.69
C ASP A 224 27.75 14.33 -5.66
N LEU A 225 27.15 13.24 -5.16
CA LEU A 225 27.79 12.32 -4.21
C LEU A 225 28.16 10.99 -4.85
N SER A 226 28.12 10.88 -6.19
CA SER A 226 28.39 9.63 -6.94
C SER A 226 29.70 8.96 -6.52
N HIS A 227 30.76 9.76 -6.35
CA HIS A 227 32.08 9.32 -5.90
C HIS A 227 32.09 8.61 -4.53
N LEU A 228 31.08 8.80 -3.68
CA LEU A 228 30.93 8.15 -2.37
C LEU A 228 30.02 6.92 -2.39
N VAL A 229 29.15 6.78 -3.40
CA VAL A 229 28.00 5.86 -3.35
C VAL A 229 27.88 4.91 -4.53
N GLU A 230 28.40 5.23 -5.72
CA GLU A 230 28.17 4.42 -6.93
C GLU A 230 28.73 2.99 -6.80
N HIS A 231 29.81 2.83 -6.03
CA HIS A 231 30.43 1.54 -5.73
C HIS A 231 29.68 0.71 -4.67
N ARG A 232 28.62 1.27 -4.07
CA ARG A 232 27.79 0.66 -3.03
C ARG A 232 26.35 1.22 -3.08
N PRO A 233 25.66 1.03 -4.21
CA PRO A 233 24.44 1.76 -4.51
C PRO A 233 23.33 1.45 -3.50
N SER A 234 22.88 2.49 -2.81
CA SER A 234 21.80 2.41 -1.84
C SER A 234 20.92 3.63 -1.92
N ILE A 235 19.64 3.45 -1.65
CA ILE A 235 18.70 4.56 -1.45
C ILE A 235 18.64 5.03 0.00
N LEU A 236 19.21 4.27 0.96
CA LEU A 236 19.19 4.59 2.39
C LEU A 236 20.57 4.35 3.04
N TYR A 237 21.19 5.43 3.51
CA TYR A 237 22.42 5.42 4.32
C TYR A 237 22.10 5.86 5.74
N TRP A 238 22.06 4.92 6.65
CA TRP A 238 21.86 5.16 8.08
C TRP A 238 23.17 5.59 8.72
N VAL A 239 23.12 6.73 9.40
CA VAL A 239 24.29 7.41 9.96
C VAL A 239 24.23 7.34 11.49
N PHE A 240 25.25 6.71 12.08
CA PHE A 240 25.45 6.56 13.52
C PHE A 240 26.57 7.49 13.95
N HIS A 241 26.17 8.72 14.24
CA HIS A 241 27.04 9.82 14.68
C HIS A 241 26.60 10.29 16.08
N PRO A 242 27.46 10.93 16.89
CA PRO A 242 27.01 11.62 18.10
C PRO A 242 25.74 12.48 17.86
N GLY A 243 24.77 12.35 18.77
CA GLY A 243 23.45 13.00 18.69
C GLY A 243 22.40 12.30 17.82
N SER A 244 22.76 11.27 17.05
CA SER A 244 21.82 10.56 16.16
C SER A 244 20.76 9.71 16.88
N ASN A 245 20.91 9.48 18.19
CA ASN A 245 19.97 8.73 19.04
C ASN A 245 18.88 9.61 19.70
N ILE A 246 18.83 10.91 19.40
CA ILE A 246 17.88 11.85 20.01
C ILE A 246 16.67 12.04 19.08
N GLY A 247 15.47 11.67 19.56
CA GLY A 247 14.21 11.83 18.82
C GLY A 247 14.20 11.11 17.47
N GLY A 248 13.39 11.59 16.52
CA GLY A 248 13.46 11.15 15.13
C GLY A 248 12.86 9.76 14.83
N ILE A 249 13.41 9.12 13.79
CA ILE A 249 13.04 7.76 13.33
C ILE A 249 14.00 6.68 13.84
N GLY A 250 14.87 7.02 14.78
CA GLY A 250 15.79 6.09 15.46
C GLY A 250 17.28 6.35 15.22
N ALA A 251 17.66 6.85 14.03
CA ALA A 251 19.03 7.23 13.68
C ALA A 251 19.03 8.33 12.61
N GLY A 252 20.20 8.93 12.32
CA GLY A 252 20.36 9.83 11.18
C GLY A 252 20.23 9.06 9.87
N LEU A 253 19.66 9.70 8.84
CA LEU A 253 19.47 9.07 7.53
C LEU A 253 19.84 10.05 6.42
N ILE A 254 20.61 9.58 5.45
CA ILE A 254 20.75 10.19 4.13
C ILE A 254 20.04 9.28 3.14
N ARG A 255 19.02 9.83 2.47
CA ARG A 255 18.23 9.14 1.47
C ARG A 255 18.51 9.71 0.09
N ALA A 256 18.67 8.83 -0.90
CA ALA A 256 18.66 9.24 -2.31
C ALA A 256 17.23 9.59 -2.75
N VAL A 257 17.07 10.73 -3.41
CA VAL A 257 15.82 11.16 -4.06
C VAL A 257 15.93 10.99 -5.57
N ARG A 258 17.07 11.40 -6.14
CA ARG A 258 17.47 11.11 -7.53
C ARG A 258 18.95 10.74 -7.54
N MET A 259 19.28 9.62 -8.15
CA MET A 259 20.67 9.15 -8.27
C MET A 259 21.53 10.16 -9.06
N TRP A 260 22.71 10.57 -8.60
CA TRP A 260 23.20 10.60 -7.21
C TRP A 260 23.37 12.06 -6.78
N ASP A 261 22.42 12.89 -7.20
CA ASP A 261 22.49 14.35 -7.19
C ASP A 261 21.46 15.00 -6.26
N GLU A 262 20.32 14.35 -6.01
CA GLU A 262 19.26 14.88 -5.15
C GLU A 262 19.05 13.98 -3.93
N TRP A 263 19.02 14.60 -2.75
CA TRP A 263 19.12 13.91 -1.48
C TRP A 263 18.16 14.48 -0.43
N LEU A 264 17.83 13.64 0.54
CA LEU A 264 17.04 14.00 1.71
C LEU A 264 17.77 13.53 2.98
N VAL A 265 18.07 14.44 3.89
CA VAL A 265 18.47 14.11 5.25
C VAL A 265 17.25 14.02 6.14
N VAL A 266 17.21 12.99 7.00
CA VAL A 266 16.29 12.91 8.13
C VAL A 266 17.10 12.89 9.42
N TRP A 267 16.74 13.75 10.38
CA TRP A 267 17.40 13.84 11.68
C TRP A 267 16.36 14.06 12.80
N GLY A 268 16.61 13.51 13.97
CA GLY A 268 15.71 13.62 15.12
C GLY A 268 15.98 14.85 15.99
N TYR A 269 14.96 15.35 16.68
CA TYR A 269 15.12 16.33 17.75
C TYR A 269 14.22 15.99 18.94
N ASP A 270 14.58 16.48 20.13
CA ASP A 270 13.74 16.31 21.32
C ASP A 270 12.48 17.17 21.20
N ILE A 271 11.32 16.52 21.10
CA ILE A 271 10.02 17.19 20.96
C ILE A 271 9.60 17.93 22.23
N ASN A 272 10.19 17.61 23.39
CA ASN A 272 9.92 18.29 24.66
C ASN A 272 10.83 19.52 24.86
N GLY A 273 11.82 19.72 24.00
CA GLY A 273 12.68 20.90 23.98
C GLY A 273 12.10 22.03 23.13
N GLU A 274 12.85 23.12 22.99
CA GLU A 274 12.53 24.15 22.01
C GLU A 274 12.67 23.58 20.60
N ALA A 275 11.70 23.86 19.72
CA ALA A 275 11.77 23.43 18.33
C ALA A 275 13.03 24.02 17.67
N PRO A 276 13.82 23.22 16.95
CA PRO A 276 15.07 23.70 16.38
C PRO A 276 14.80 24.78 15.32
N GLU A 277 15.54 25.90 15.40
CA GLU A 277 15.57 26.91 14.35
C GLU A 277 16.39 26.40 13.16
N LEU A 278 15.70 25.80 12.18
CA LEU A 278 16.34 25.25 10.99
C LEU A 278 16.49 26.33 9.91
N ASN A 279 17.57 27.10 9.97
CA ASN A 279 17.97 28.01 8.89
C ASN A 279 18.92 27.34 7.88
N GLU A 280 19.27 28.03 6.79
CA GLU A 280 20.10 27.45 5.72
C GLU A 280 21.51 27.06 6.19
N ASP A 281 22.14 27.85 7.07
CA ASP A 281 23.48 27.57 7.57
C ASP A 281 23.48 26.34 8.49
N GLU A 282 22.47 26.22 9.35
CA GLU A 282 22.27 25.05 10.20
C GLU A 282 21.96 23.80 9.37
N ALA A 283 21.13 23.93 8.33
CA ALA A 283 20.86 22.83 7.39
C ALA A 283 22.15 22.35 6.69
N LYS A 284 22.97 23.28 6.19
CA LYS A 284 24.28 22.95 5.59
C LYS A 284 25.22 22.28 6.59
N ARG A 285 25.24 22.74 7.84
CA ARG A 285 26.05 22.13 8.91
C ARG A 285 25.64 20.68 9.17
N ILE A 286 24.34 20.42 9.30
CA ILE A 286 23.81 19.06 9.51
C ILE A 286 24.15 18.16 8.32
N VAL A 287 23.95 18.63 7.09
CA VAL A 287 24.28 17.85 5.89
C VAL A 287 25.79 17.55 5.82
N ARG A 288 26.67 18.53 6.07
CA ARG A 288 28.13 18.32 6.10
C ARG A 288 28.56 17.28 7.14
N ASN A 289 27.95 17.32 8.32
CA ASN A 289 28.24 16.36 9.39
C ASN A 289 27.82 14.93 8.98
N LEU A 290 26.60 14.78 8.47
CA LEU A 290 26.06 13.49 8.03
C LEU A 290 26.82 12.91 6.83
N VAL A 291 27.14 13.75 5.85
CA VAL A 291 27.91 13.35 4.69
C VAL A 291 29.37 13.09 5.06
N GLY A 292 29.91 13.79 6.06
CA GLY A 292 31.31 13.67 6.47
C GLY A 292 32.30 14.40 5.57
N VAL A 293 31.84 15.41 4.83
CA VAL A 293 32.66 16.25 3.94
C VAL A 293 32.54 17.71 4.40
N PRO A 294 33.52 18.25 5.16
CA PRO A 294 33.42 19.58 5.77
C PRO A 294 33.18 20.71 4.77
N ASP A 295 33.83 20.66 3.62
CA ASP A 295 33.75 21.68 2.56
C ASP A 295 32.81 21.26 1.43
N LEU A 296 31.77 20.46 1.73
CA LEU A 296 30.80 20.05 0.72
C LEU A 296 30.06 21.28 0.18
N GLU A 297 30.16 21.46 -1.13
CA GLU A 297 29.32 22.38 -1.90
C GLU A 297 27.97 21.72 -2.14
N MET A 298 26.89 22.42 -1.77
CA MET A 298 25.52 21.92 -1.89
C MET A 298 24.53 23.07 -2.06
N GLU A 299 23.40 22.76 -2.66
CA GLU A 299 22.22 23.63 -2.69
C GLU A 299 21.17 23.08 -1.71
N ILE A 300 20.75 23.85 -0.71
CA ILE A 300 19.60 23.50 0.14
C ILE A 300 18.32 23.87 -0.61
N THR A 301 17.47 22.89 -0.91
CA THR A 301 16.24 23.10 -1.69
C THR A 301 14.98 23.16 -0.83
N GLY A 302 15.07 22.78 0.45
CA GLY A 302 13.97 22.93 1.40
C GLY A 302 14.21 22.21 2.72
N HIS A 303 13.44 22.57 3.74
CA HIS A 303 13.45 21.90 5.03
C HIS A 303 12.07 21.90 5.68
N SER A 304 11.79 20.94 6.57
CA SER A 304 10.51 20.86 7.29
C SER A 304 10.64 20.07 8.59
N LEU A 305 9.93 20.51 9.64
CA LEU A 305 9.74 19.74 10.87
C LEU A 305 8.44 18.93 10.80
N TRP A 306 8.45 17.73 11.36
CA TRP A 306 7.27 16.85 11.41
C TRP A 306 7.32 15.96 12.66
N GLY A 307 6.13 15.56 13.13
CA GLY A 307 5.97 14.67 14.29
C GLY A 307 5.73 13.23 13.87
N ASN A 308 6.33 12.28 14.60
CA ASN A 308 6.01 10.86 14.49
C ASN A 308 4.67 10.61 15.18
N ASN A 309 3.84 9.75 14.59
CA ASN A 309 2.54 9.36 15.15
C ASN A 309 2.49 7.83 15.32
N GLU A 310 1.65 7.36 16.22
CA GLU A 310 1.31 5.93 16.37
C GLU A 310 -0.19 5.86 16.58
N GLN A 311 -0.97 6.09 15.52
CA GLN A 311 -2.42 6.16 15.59
C GLN A 311 -3.09 5.47 14.41
N TRP A 312 -4.16 4.70 14.67
CA TRP A 312 -4.96 4.06 13.64
C TRP A 312 -6.45 4.17 13.95
N ALA A 313 -7.27 4.22 12.90
CA ALA A 313 -8.71 4.13 12.99
C ALA A 313 -9.13 2.67 13.25
N THR A 314 -10.05 2.43 14.19
CA THR A 314 -10.59 1.09 14.46
C THR A 314 -11.81 0.75 13.58
N HIS A 315 -12.34 1.77 12.91
CA HIS A 315 -13.39 1.68 11.90
C HIS A 315 -13.15 2.81 10.88
N MET A 316 -13.48 2.62 9.61
CA MET A 316 -13.00 3.51 8.53
C MET A 316 -14.13 4.15 7.71
N GLN A 317 -15.38 4.07 8.20
CA GLN A 317 -16.54 4.68 7.55
C GLN A 317 -17.64 5.06 8.55
N LYS A 318 -18.60 5.87 8.10
CA LYS A 318 -19.88 6.08 8.79
C LYS A 318 -20.93 6.49 7.76
N GLY A 319 -21.91 5.61 7.53
CA GLY A 319 -22.91 5.80 6.49
C GLY A 319 -22.26 5.86 5.11
N ARG A 320 -22.41 6.99 4.41
CA ARG A 320 -21.94 7.19 3.04
C ARG A 320 -20.55 7.84 2.95
N VAL A 321 -19.84 7.97 4.08
CA VAL A 321 -18.54 8.63 4.18
C VAL A 321 -17.48 7.62 4.61
N PHE A 322 -16.40 7.54 3.85
CA PHE A 322 -15.27 6.63 4.05
C PHE A 322 -13.97 7.43 4.22
N ILE A 323 -13.02 6.93 5.00
CA ILE A 323 -11.67 7.51 5.10
C ILE A 323 -10.61 6.54 4.57
N ALA A 324 -9.54 7.06 3.98
CA ALA A 324 -8.45 6.24 3.41
C ALA A 324 -7.07 6.89 3.58
N GLY A 325 -6.02 6.08 3.58
CA GLY A 325 -4.63 6.55 3.72
C GLY A 325 -4.35 7.15 5.09
N ASP A 326 -3.53 8.20 5.14
CA ASP A 326 -3.14 8.88 6.40
C ASP A 326 -4.32 9.40 7.23
N ALA A 327 -5.50 9.57 6.63
CA ALA A 327 -6.73 9.85 7.38
C ALA A 327 -7.03 8.74 8.40
N ALA A 328 -6.70 7.48 8.08
CA ALA A 328 -6.97 6.27 8.86
C ALA A 328 -5.74 5.69 9.57
N HIS A 329 -4.52 5.86 9.07
CA HIS A 329 -3.30 5.29 9.68
C HIS A 329 -2.13 6.28 9.67
N ARG A 330 -1.56 6.54 10.85
CA ARG A 330 -0.54 7.58 11.05
C ARG A 330 0.65 6.95 11.76
N HIS A 331 1.78 6.89 11.07
CA HIS A 331 2.96 6.17 11.53
C HIS A 331 4.26 6.81 11.01
N PRO A 332 5.43 6.53 11.62
CA PRO A 332 6.72 6.97 11.08
C PRO A 332 7.00 6.33 9.70
N PRO A 333 7.91 6.92 8.90
CA PRO A 333 8.19 6.47 7.54
C PRO A 333 8.93 5.12 7.46
N SER A 334 9.37 4.56 8.59
CA SER A 334 10.02 3.25 8.66
C SER A 334 9.24 2.19 7.88
N HIS A 335 9.97 1.32 7.18
CA HIS A 335 9.45 0.30 6.25
C HIS A 335 8.80 0.85 4.97
N GLY A 336 8.32 2.10 4.93
CA GLY A 336 7.69 2.69 3.74
C GLY A 336 6.26 2.21 3.46
N LEU A 337 5.54 1.71 4.47
CA LEU A 337 4.21 1.10 4.30
C LEU A 337 3.08 2.09 3.95
N GLY A 338 3.15 3.35 4.38
CA GLY A 338 1.99 4.26 4.40
C GLY A 338 1.37 4.52 3.02
N SER A 339 2.17 4.91 2.04
CA SER A 339 1.67 5.16 0.68
C SER A 339 1.18 3.88 -0.02
N ASN A 340 1.82 2.74 0.25
CA ASN A 340 1.42 1.44 -0.28
C ASN A 340 0.04 1.04 0.25
N THR A 341 -0.15 1.13 1.56
CA THR A 341 -1.42 0.83 2.21
C THR A 341 -2.51 1.82 1.80
N SER A 342 -2.18 3.10 1.62
CA SER A 342 -3.11 4.13 1.13
C SER A 342 -3.70 3.79 -0.25
N ILE A 343 -2.87 3.29 -1.16
CA ILE A 343 -3.31 2.85 -2.50
C ILE A 343 -4.16 1.59 -2.37
N GLN A 344 -3.76 0.64 -1.52
CA GLN A 344 -4.52 -0.59 -1.28
C GLN A 344 -5.89 -0.34 -0.64
N ASP A 345 -6.02 0.63 0.29
CA ASP A 345 -7.30 1.04 0.86
C ASP A 345 -8.27 1.46 -0.25
N SER A 346 -7.76 2.29 -1.16
CA SER A 346 -8.53 2.80 -2.30
C SER A 346 -8.91 1.70 -3.28
N TYR A 347 -8.00 0.73 -3.53
CA TYR A 347 -8.26 -0.41 -4.41
C TYR A 347 -9.31 -1.36 -3.83
N ASN A 348 -9.30 -1.59 -2.51
CA ASN A 348 -10.32 -2.38 -1.83
C ASN A 348 -11.70 -1.71 -1.87
N LEU A 349 -11.76 -0.38 -1.72
CA LEU A 349 -13.02 0.36 -1.67
C LEU A 349 -13.65 0.60 -3.05
N ALA A 350 -12.84 0.89 -4.08
CA ALA A 350 -13.34 1.35 -5.38
C ALA A 350 -14.29 0.35 -6.07
N TRP A 351 -13.95 -0.94 -6.08
CA TRP A 351 -14.79 -1.95 -6.72
C TRP A 351 -16.12 -2.17 -5.97
N LYS A 352 -16.09 -2.06 -4.63
CA LYS A 352 -17.28 -2.19 -3.78
C LYS A 352 -18.25 -1.04 -4.03
N LEU A 353 -17.75 0.19 -4.04
CA LEU A 353 -18.53 1.36 -4.42
C LEU A 353 -19.08 1.22 -5.84
N ALA A 354 -18.26 0.79 -6.79
CA ALA A 354 -18.71 0.61 -8.17
C ALA A 354 -19.81 -0.45 -8.31
N ALA A 355 -19.76 -1.54 -7.52
CA ALA A 355 -20.81 -2.57 -7.51
C ALA A 355 -22.12 -2.02 -6.93
N VAL A 356 -22.07 -1.30 -5.80
CA VAL A 356 -23.26 -0.73 -5.16
C VAL A 356 -23.89 0.38 -6.01
N ILE A 357 -23.07 1.28 -6.57
CA ILE A 357 -23.54 2.39 -7.43
C ILE A 357 -24.25 1.85 -8.68
N ARG A 358 -23.82 0.71 -9.21
CA ARG A 358 -24.43 0.03 -10.37
C ARG A 358 -25.62 -0.87 -10.00
N GLY A 359 -25.99 -0.96 -8.71
CA GLY A 359 -27.06 -1.84 -8.24
C GLY A 359 -26.73 -3.34 -8.33
N GLN A 360 -25.44 -3.68 -8.45
CA GLN A 360 -24.95 -5.05 -8.55
C GLN A 360 -24.76 -5.70 -7.17
N ALA A 361 -24.63 -4.88 -6.12
CA ALA A 361 -24.46 -5.29 -4.73
C ALA A 361 -25.34 -4.46 -3.79
N GLY A 362 -25.72 -5.04 -2.65
CA GLY A 362 -26.34 -4.32 -1.55
C GLY A 362 -25.34 -3.47 -0.78
N THR A 363 -25.83 -2.49 -0.01
CA THR A 363 -24.99 -1.55 0.73
C THR A 363 -24.13 -2.20 1.80
N ASP A 364 -24.55 -3.35 2.34
CA ASP A 364 -23.82 -4.07 3.38
C ASP A 364 -22.44 -4.58 2.89
N LEU A 365 -22.24 -4.71 1.57
CA LEU A 365 -20.91 -4.97 1.01
C LEU A 365 -19.92 -3.87 1.42
N LEU A 366 -20.37 -2.63 1.58
CA LEU A 366 -19.50 -1.53 1.97
C LEU A 366 -19.00 -1.66 3.41
N GLU A 367 -19.72 -2.33 4.31
CA GLU A 367 -19.27 -2.60 5.69
C GLU A 367 -18.00 -3.44 5.74
N THR A 368 -17.78 -4.27 4.72
CA THR A 368 -16.56 -5.07 4.62
C THR A 368 -15.30 -4.23 4.44
N TYR A 369 -15.38 -2.98 3.99
CA TYR A 369 -14.21 -2.11 3.87
C TYR A 369 -13.52 -1.91 5.22
N SER A 370 -14.30 -1.50 6.23
CA SER A 370 -13.74 -1.28 7.57
C SER A 370 -13.29 -2.57 8.23
N VAL A 371 -14.05 -3.66 8.06
CA VAL A 371 -13.69 -4.99 8.58
C VAL A 371 -12.36 -5.48 8.00
N GLU A 372 -12.10 -5.23 6.72
CA GLU A 372 -10.88 -5.70 6.04
C GLU A 372 -9.68 -4.76 6.22
N ARG A 373 -9.90 -3.44 6.26
CA ARG A 373 -8.80 -2.45 6.19
C ARG A 373 -8.39 -1.89 7.54
N ALA A 374 -9.28 -1.80 8.54
CA ALA A 374 -8.90 -1.30 9.86
C ALA A 374 -7.88 -2.21 10.58
N PRO A 375 -7.95 -3.56 10.49
CA PRO A 375 -6.90 -4.41 11.04
C PRO A 375 -5.53 -4.19 10.39
N ILE A 376 -5.51 -3.91 9.08
CA ILE A 376 -4.28 -3.61 8.34
C ILE A 376 -3.71 -2.26 8.77
N ALA A 377 -4.55 -1.24 8.97
CA ALA A 377 -4.14 0.05 9.52
C ALA A 377 -3.40 -0.12 10.86
N LYS A 378 -3.97 -0.92 11.78
CA LYS A 378 -3.31 -1.25 13.06
C LYS A 378 -1.98 -1.98 12.85
N GLN A 379 -1.95 -2.99 11.98
CA GLN A 379 -0.76 -3.79 11.69
C GLN A 379 0.40 -2.90 11.23
N ILE A 380 0.17 -2.05 10.22
CA ILE A 380 1.24 -1.23 9.65
C ILE A 380 1.73 -0.16 10.62
N VAL A 381 0.83 0.46 11.40
CA VAL A 381 1.21 1.49 12.37
C VAL A 381 2.07 0.89 13.47
N THR A 382 1.67 -0.27 14.00
CA THR A 382 2.43 -1.01 15.01
C THR A 382 3.80 -1.41 14.48
N ARG A 383 3.86 -1.96 13.25
CA ARG A 383 5.11 -2.42 12.63
C ARG A 383 6.09 -1.28 12.35
N ALA A 384 5.61 -0.17 11.79
CA ALA A 384 6.47 0.98 11.50
C ALA A 384 7.08 1.56 12.78
N ASN A 385 6.28 1.69 13.85
CA ASN A 385 6.78 2.16 15.15
C ASN A 385 7.78 1.19 15.80
N ASN A 386 7.53 -0.13 15.74
CA ASN A 386 8.48 -1.13 16.21
C ASN A 386 9.81 -1.08 15.43
N SER A 387 9.77 -0.81 14.13
CA SER A 387 10.97 -0.72 13.31
C SER A 387 11.88 0.44 13.72
N GLY A 388 11.30 1.59 14.13
CA GLY A 388 12.05 2.69 14.73
C GLY A 388 12.69 2.31 16.07
N ARG A 389 11.96 1.59 16.94
CA ARG A 389 12.47 1.10 18.24
C ARG A 389 13.64 0.12 18.09
N GLU A 390 13.66 -0.64 17.00
CA GLU A 390 14.70 -1.63 16.70
C GLU A 390 16.05 -1.04 16.27
N TYR A 391 16.19 0.29 16.19
CA TYR A 391 17.50 0.94 16.11
C TYR A 391 18.26 0.93 17.43
N GLY A 392 17.56 0.91 18.58
CA GLY A 392 18.17 0.87 19.92
C GLY A 392 19.19 -0.27 20.10
N PRO A 393 18.85 -1.53 19.77
CA PRO A 393 19.78 -2.65 19.81
C PRO A 393 21.06 -2.47 18.97
N ILE A 394 21.03 -1.64 17.92
CA ILE A 394 22.24 -1.32 17.14
C ILE A 394 23.16 -0.41 17.96
N PHE A 395 22.62 0.64 18.60
CA PHE A 395 23.41 1.50 19.50
C PHE A 395 23.96 0.73 20.71
N GLU A 396 23.18 -0.20 21.26
CA GLU A 396 23.62 -1.11 22.33
C GLU A 396 24.77 -2.02 21.86
N ALA A 397 24.64 -2.63 20.68
CA ALA A 397 25.67 -3.52 20.12
C ALA A 397 26.97 -2.78 19.77
N LEU A 398 26.87 -1.52 19.34
CA LEU A 398 28.01 -0.62 19.15
C LEU A 398 28.62 -0.18 20.50
N GLY A 399 27.86 -0.31 21.59
CA GLY A 399 28.26 0.07 22.93
C GLY A 399 28.32 1.59 23.11
N VAL A 400 27.46 2.34 22.42
CA VAL A 400 27.43 3.81 22.40
C VAL A 400 26.11 4.39 22.92
N ALA A 401 25.14 3.55 23.27
CA ALA A 401 23.81 3.98 23.72
C ALA A 401 23.83 4.88 24.97
N ASP A 402 24.84 4.71 25.83
CA ASP A 402 25.04 5.45 27.08
C ASP A 402 26.12 6.55 26.99
N ALA A 403 26.66 6.80 25.79
CA ALA A 403 27.68 7.83 25.59
C ALA A 403 27.11 9.23 25.87
N LYS A 404 27.84 10.04 26.64
CA LYS A 404 27.42 11.38 27.08
C LYS A 404 28.11 12.51 26.31
N THR A 405 29.23 12.23 25.66
CA THR A 405 29.97 13.20 24.83
C THR A 405 30.34 12.59 23.48
N ASP A 406 30.62 13.45 22.51
CA ASP A 406 31.03 13.05 21.16
C ASP A 406 32.37 12.28 21.19
N GLU A 407 33.30 12.66 22.08
CA GLU A 407 34.55 11.93 22.28
C GLU A 407 34.31 10.54 22.86
N GLU A 408 33.43 10.42 23.86
CA GLU A 408 33.09 9.14 24.46
C GLU A 408 32.44 8.20 23.44
N PHE A 409 31.52 8.73 22.64
CA PHE A 409 30.87 8.00 21.55
C PHE A 409 31.91 7.46 20.57
N THR A 410 32.82 8.33 20.12
CA THR A 410 33.87 7.99 19.14
C THR A 410 34.83 6.92 19.68
N GLU A 411 35.27 7.03 20.93
CA GLU A 411 36.15 6.04 21.55
C GLU A 411 35.45 4.70 21.76
N LYS A 412 34.23 4.70 22.28
CA LYS A 412 33.43 3.47 22.46
C LYS A 412 33.17 2.76 21.14
N LEU A 413 32.90 3.52 20.07
CA LEU A 413 32.65 3.00 18.74
C LEU A 413 33.87 2.25 18.20
N LYS A 414 35.11 2.71 18.48
CA LYS A 414 36.36 2.04 18.04
C LYS A 414 36.55 0.65 18.64
N LEU A 415 36.03 0.38 19.84
CA LEU A 415 36.22 -0.89 20.56
C LEU A 415 35.75 -2.12 19.76
N ARG A 416 34.76 -1.95 18.86
CA ARG A 416 34.30 -3.03 17.95
C ARG A 416 35.41 -3.54 17.02
N LYS A 417 36.41 -2.72 16.73
CA LYS A 417 37.52 -3.01 15.81
C LYS A 417 38.68 -3.72 16.48
N GLU A 418 38.72 -3.73 17.80
CA GLU A 418 39.83 -4.31 18.54
C GLU A 418 39.87 -5.83 18.38
N ALA A 419 41.10 -6.36 18.38
CA ALA A 419 41.40 -7.79 18.35
C ALA A 419 41.26 -8.41 19.76
N THR A 420 40.14 -8.14 20.42
CA THR A 420 39.81 -8.59 21.78
C THR A 420 38.54 -9.44 21.78
N ALA A 421 38.31 -10.18 22.87
CA ALA A 421 37.07 -10.92 23.06
C ALA A 421 35.85 -9.99 23.10
N GLU A 422 35.99 -8.81 23.69
CA GLU A 422 34.95 -7.78 23.70
C GLU A 422 34.65 -7.27 22.29
N GLY A 423 35.67 -6.91 21.51
CA GLY A 423 35.49 -6.49 20.12
C GLY A 423 34.79 -7.57 19.27
N ALA A 424 35.16 -8.85 19.46
CA ALA A 424 34.48 -9.97 18.81
C ALA A 424 33.00 -10.09 19.22
N ALA A 425 32.68 -9.95 20.51
CA ALA A 425 31.31 -9.98 21.00
C ALA A 425 30.47 -8.83 20.44
N ARG A 426 31.03 -7.61 20.38
CA ARG A 426 30.36 -6.44 19.77
C ARG A 426 30.06 -6.65 18.28
N ARG A 427 31.00 -7.20 17.51
CA ARG A 427 30.78 -7.50 16.08
C ARG A 427 29.66 -8.53 15.87
N LEU A 428 29.60 -9.57 16.73
CA LEU A 428 28.53 -10.56 16.67
C LEU A 428 27.16 -9.97 17.06
N ALA A 429 27.11 -9.18 18.13
CA ALA A 429 25.90 -8.49 18.56
C ALA A 429 25.39 -7.51 17.48
N LEU A 430 26.30 -6.77 16.85
CA LEU A 430 25.98 -5.84 15.76
C LEU A 430 25.39 -6.59 14.57
N ARG A 431 25.98 -7.72 14.17
CA ARG A 431 25.44 -8.54 13.08
C ARG A 431 24.00 -8.97 13.37
N LYS A 432 23.74 -9.47 14.58
CA LYS A 432 22.39 -9.86 15.03
C LYS A 432 21.40 -8.68 15.03
N ALA A 433 21.83 -7.51 15.49
CA ALA A 433 20.99 -6.31 15.48
C ALA A 433 20.66 -5.84 14.05
N LEU A 434 21.62 -5.92 13.13
CA LEU A 434 21.42 -5.63 11.71
C LEU A 434 20.54 -6.68 11.02
N ASP A 435 20.65 -7.97 11.36
CA ASP A 435 19.77 -9.02 10.85
C ASP A 435 18.31 -8.76 11.25
N ASN A 436 18.07 -8.24 12.46
CA ASN A 436 16.73 -7.86 12.92
C ASN A 436 16.07 -6.76 12.06
N LYS A 437 16.85 -6.03 11.24
CA LYS A 437 16.30 -5.01 10.32
C LYS A 437 15.60 -5.61 9.10
N ASP A 438 15.59 -6.93 8.95
CA ASP A 438 14.74 -7.60 7.96
C ASP A 438 13.24 -7.37 8.21
N TYR A 439 12.82 -7.14 9.47
CA TYR A 439 11.45 -6.73 9.79
C TYR A 439 11.08 -5.33 9.27
N GLU A 440 12.07 -4.54 8.85
CA GLU A 440 11.85 -3.24 8.22
C GLU A 440 12.04 -3.27 6.69
N PHE A 441 13.02 -4.03 6.20
CA PHE A 441 13.46 -3.92 4.81
C PHE A 441 13.21 -5.15 3.94
N ASN A 442 12.77 -6.26 4.54
CA ASN A 442 12.56 -7.54 3.87
C ASN A 442 11.30 -8.26 4.41
N ALA A 443 10.36 -7.51 4.98
CA ALA A 443 9.19 -8.07 5.65
C ALA A 443 8.05 -8.30 4.66
N GLN A 444 8.33 -9.17 3.68
CA GLN A 444 7.43 -9.49 2.58
C GLN A 444 6.05 -9.98 3.06
N GLY A 445 6.02 -10.80 4.12
CA GLY A 445 4.77 -11.26 4.72
C GLY A 445 3.90 -10.10 5.23
N THR A 446 4.49 -9.04 5.78
CA THR A 446 3.78 -7.80 6.15
C THR A 446 3.30 -7.04 4.91
N GLU A 447 4.12 -6.98 3.86
CA GLU A 447 3.84 -6.20 2.65
C GLU A 447 2.67 -6.77 1.83
N ILE A 448 2.58 -8.10 1.70
CA ILE A 448 1.66 -8.76 0.75
C ILE A 448 0.85 -9.94 1.34
N GLY A 449 1.06 -10.28 2.63
CA GLY A 449 0.40 -11.40 3.32
C GLY A 449 -0.91 -11.02 4.02
N GLN A 450 -1.66 -10.06 3.47
CA GLN A 450 -2.95 -9.66 4.05
C GLN A 450 -3.95 -10.82 4.05
N PHE A 451 -4.76 -10.88 5.11
CA PHE A 451 -5.83 -11.85 5.27
C PHE A 451 -7.12 -11.14 5.62
N TYR A 452 -8.15 -11.35 4.81
CA TYR A 452 -9.48 -10.77 4.99
C TYR A 452 -10.47 -11.79 5.53
N GLN A 453 -11.23 -11.36 6.52
CA GLN A 453 -12.33 -12.12 7.09
C GLN A 453 -13.54 -11.20 7.21
N SER A 454 -14.46 -11.30 6.26
CA SER A 454 -15.64 -10.44 6.14
C SER A 454 -16.77 -11.18 5.43
N THR A 455 -17.94 -10.58 5.30
CA THR A 455 -19.05 -11.14 4.49
C THR A 455 -18.76 -11.16 2.99
N ALA A 456 -17.70 -10.48 2.52
CA ALA A 456 -17.21 -10.57 1.14
C ALA A 456 -16.21 -11.72 0.91
N VAL A 457 -16.10 -12.64 1.89
CA VAL A 457 -15.29 -13.86 1.83
C VAL A 457 -16.11 -15.01 2.41
N VAL A 458 -16.32 -16.05 1.62
CA VAL A 458 -17.05 -17.25 2.03
C VAL A 458 -16.05 -18.34 2.41
N CYS A 459 -16.20 -18.88 3.62
CA CYS A 459 -15.38 -19.99 4.11
C CYS A 459 -15.62 -21.24 3.25
N ASP A 460 -14.57 -21.98 2.94
CA ASP A 460 -14.62 -23.25 2.20
C ASP A 460 -14.84 -24.47 3.13
N GLY A 461 -14.90 -24.24 4.44
CA GLY A 461 -15.09 -25.28 5.46
C GLY A 461 -13.81 -25.98 5.89
N PHE A 462 -12.67 -25.61 5.30
CA PHE A 462 -11.36 -26.09 5.69
C PHE A 462 -10.71 -25.10 6.66
N GLY A 463 -9.72 -25.58 7.42
CA GLY A 463 -8.92 -24.70 8.27
C GLY A 463 -7.95 -23.87 7.45
N ARG A 464 -7.71 -22.62 7.86
CA ARG A 464 -6.59 -21.83 7.33
C ARG A 464 -5.29 -22.63 7.49
N PRO A 465 -4.43 -22.71 6.46
CA PRO A 465 -3.16 -23.40 6.57
C PRO A 465 -2.33 -22.90 7.76
N GLU A 466 -1.64 -23.82 8.42
CA GLU A 466 -0.73 -23.48 9.52
C GLU A 466 0.40 -22.59 9.01
N VAL A 467 0.75 -21.57 9.80
CA VAL A 467 1.87 -20.67 9.51
C VAL A 467 3.17 -21.36 9.92
N THR A 468 4.00 -21.72 8.95
CA THR A 468 5.22 -22.52 9.17
C THR A 468 6.51 -21.70 9.32
N GLU A 469 6.49 -20.44 8.89
CA GLU A 469 7.59 -19.48 9.01
C GLU A 469 7.09 -18.20 9.68
N ASP A 470 7.98 -17.26 9.99
CA ASP A 470 7.55 -15.96 10.53
C ASP A 470 6.65 -15.23 9.50
N PRO A 471 5.34 -15.00 9.80
CA PRO A 471 4.39 -14.44 8.84
C PRO A 471 4.63 -12.96 8.54
N MET A 472 5.52 -12.30 9.28
CA MET A 472 5.91 -10.92 9.01
C MET A 472 6.99 -10.85 7.94
N LEU A 473 7.93 -11.81 7.98
CA LEU A 473 9.06 -11.87 7.06
C LEU A 473 8.70 -12.62 5.78
N HIS A 474 8.01 -13.75 5.91
CA HIS A 474 7.78 -14.70 4.82
C HIS A 474 6.33 -14.65 4.37
N HIS A 475 6.11 -14.44 3.07
CA HIS A 475 4.79 -14.56 2.48
C HIS A 475 4.42 -16.03 2.25
N GLN A 476 3.44 -16.52 3.01
CA GLN A 476 2.85 -17.85 2.79
C GLN A 476 1.86 -17.80 1.63
N LYS A 477 2.20 -18.48 0.54
CA LYS A 477 1.28 -18.69 -0.59
C LYS A 477 0.19 -19.70 -0.21
N SER A 478 -1.06 -19.35 -0.47
CA SER A 478 -2.19 -20.29 -0.38
C SER A 478 -3.39 -19.75 -1.14
N THR A 479 -4.33 -20.64 -1.51
CA THR A 479 -5.62 -20.24 -2.08
C THR A 479 -6.75 -20.20 -1.06
N TYR A 480 -6.45 -20.26 0.24
CA TYR A 480 -7.46 -20.16 1.29
C TYR A 480 -8.26 -18.85 1.17
N PRO A 481 -9.61 -18.88 1.25
CA PRO A 481 -10.45 -17.69 1.14
C PRO A 481 -10.02 -16.57 2.07
N GLY A 482 -9.94 -15.35 1.55
CA GLY A 482 -9.47 -14.16 2.25
C GLY A 482 -8.00 -13.84 2.04
N LEU A 483 -7.20 -14.76 1.50
CA LEU A 483 -5.82 -14.50 1.09
C LEU A 483 -5.74 -13.94 -0.33
N ARG A 484 -4.62 -13.29 -0.62
CA ARG A 484 -4.28 -12.79 -1.95
C ARG A 484 -4.04 -13.95 -2.93
N LEU A 485 -4.54 -13.83 -4.15
CA LEU A 485 -4.32 -14.81 -5.23
C LEU A 485 -2.82 -15.09 -5.43
N PRO A 486 -2.36 -16.36 -5.38
CA PRO A 486 -0.98 -16.70 -5.68
C PRO A 486 -0.59 -16.38 -7.14
N HIS A 487 0.61 -15.84 -7.32
CA HIS A 487 1.21 -15.64 -8.64
C HIS A 487 1.66 -16.97 -9.27
N ALA A 488 1.24 -17.24 -10.51
CA ALA A 488 1.85 -18.22 -11.40
C ALA A 488 1.91 -17.67 -12.83
N TRP A 489 2.84 -18.19 -13.63
CA TRP A 489 2.94 -17.89 -15.05
C TRP A 489 2.06 -18.84 -15.87
N ILE A 490 1.02 -18.27 -16.48
CA ILE A 490 0.04 -18.93 -17.33
C ILE A 490 0.19 -18.39 -18.74
N GLY A 491 -0.07 -19.22 -19.76
CA GLY A 491 -0.09 -18.73 -21.13
C GLY A 491 -0.03 -19.83 -22.17
N ASP A 492 0.52 -19.50 -23.33
CA ASP A 492 0.67 -20.39 -24.47
C ASP A 492 2.11 -20.27 -25.05
N THR A 493 2.32 -20.74 -26.27
CA THR A 493 3.64 -20.68 -26.94
C THR A 493 4.12 -19.27 -27.28
N MET A 494 3.22 -18.28 -27.27
CA MET A 494 3.46 -16.90 -27.72
C MET A 494 3.32 -15.88 -26.59
N ASN A 495 2.47 -16.16 -25.60
CA ASN A 495 2.03 -15.22 -24.59
C ASN A 495 2.30 -15.80 -23.20
N LYS A 496 2.81 -14.96 -22.30
CA LYS A 496 3.03 -15.29 -20.89
C LYS A 496 2.39 -14.21 -20.03
N GLN A 497 1.51 -14.62 -19.12
CA GLN A 497 0.73 -13.74 -18.25
C GLN A 497 0.77 -14.27 -16.81
N SER A 498 0.71 -13.36 -15.84
CA SER A 498 0.48 -13.73 -14.44
C SER A 498 -0.97 -14.16 -14.24
N THR A 499 -1.23 -15.05 -13.27
CA THR A 499 -2.58 -15.23 -12.71
C THR A 499 -3.22 -13.90 -12.28
N HIS A 500 -2.43 -12.91 -11.86
CA HIS A 500 -2.93 -11.56 -11.55
C HIS A 500 -3.36 -10.76 -12.79
N ASP A 501 -2.73 -10.99 -13.94
CA ASP A 501 -3.09 -10.34 -15.21
C ASP A 501 -4.42 -10.92 -15.75
N LEU A 502 -4.63 -12.22 -15.55
CA LEU A 502 -5.89 -12.89 -15.88
C LEU A 502 -7.03 -12.46 -14.95
N ALA A 503 -6.64 -12.21 -13.70
CA ALA A 503 -7.28 -11.61 -12.53
C ALA A 503 -8.01 -10.26 -12.64
N THR A 504 -8.72 -9.83 -13.69
CA THR A 504 -8.96 -8.37 -13.92
C THR A 504 -9.51 -7.56 -12.73
N GLY A 505 -9.04 -6.31 -12.58
CA GLY A 505 -9.47 -5.41 -11.50
C GLY A 505 -10.89 -4.88 -11.61
N THR A 506 -11.60 -5.16 -12.70
CA THR A 506 -12.93 -4.60 -12.99
C THR A 506 -14.10 -5.53 -12.65
N GLY A 507 -13.83 -6.82 -12.46
CA GLY A 507 -14.82 -7.87 -12.24
C GLY A 507 -14.28 -9.05 -11.46
N PHE A 508 -15.14 -10.04 -11.20
CA PHE A 508 -14.72 -11.29 -10.57
C PHE A 508 -14.05 -12.20 -11.59
N THR A 509 -13.16 -13.08 -11.13
CA THR A 509 -12.57 -14.11 -11.98
C THR A 509 -12.66 -15.48 -11.32
N LEU A 510 -13.13 -16.46 -12.08
CA LEU A 510 -13.16 -17.87 -11.71
C LEU A 510 -11.98 -18.60 -12.38
N PHE A 511 -11.16 -19.28 -11.61
CA PHE A 511 -10.12 -20.19 -12.12
C PHE A 511 -10.54 -21.64 -11.91
N THR A 512 -10.40 -22.49 -12.93
CA THR A 512 -10.71 -23.93 -12.87
C THR A 512 -9.83 -24.74 -13.83
N GLY A 513 -9.87 -26.07 -13.78
CA GLY A 513 -9.16 -26.97 -14.69
C GLY A 513 -10.04 -27.52 -15.82
N ILE A 514 -9.48 -28.39 -16.67
CA ILE A 514 -10.16 -28.92 -17.88
C ILE A 514 -11.49 -29.57 -17.51
N ILE A 515 -11.46 -30.51 -16.54
CA ILE A 515 -12.65 -31.23 -16.09
C ILE A 515 -13.59 -30.38 -15.22
N GLY A 516 -13.15 -29.18 -14.81
CA GLY A 516 -13.95 -28.18 -14.11
C GLY A 516 -14.72 -27.23 -15.03
N SER A 517 -14.69 -27.44 -16.35
CA SER A 517 -15.44 -26.64 -17.34
C SER A 517 -16.93 -26.39 -17.03
N PRO A 518 -17.68 -27.29 -16.35
CA PRO A 518 -19.04 -26.97 -15.90
C PRO A 518 -19.14 -25.71 -15.01
N TRP A 519 -18.11 -25.38 -14.22
CA TRP A 519 -18.05 -24.13 -13.46
C TRP A 519 -18.01 -22.90 -14.37
N ALA A 520 -17.31 -22.97 -15.50
CA ALA A 520 -17.25 -21.87 -16.46
C ALA A 520 -18.61 -21.63 -17.15
N GLU A 521 -19.37 -22.70 -17.41
CA GLU A 521 -20.73 -22.58 -17.95
C GLU A 521 -21.72 -22.04 -16.90
N ALA A 522 -21.61 -22.49 -15.65
CA ALA A 522 -22.36 -21.94 -14.52
C ALA A 522 -22.07 -20.44 -14.34
N ALA A 523 -20.80 -20.05 -14.36
CA ALA A 523 -20.37 -18.66 -14.23
C ALA A 523 -21.00 -17.73 -15.28
N LYS A 524 -21.08 -18.15 -16.55
CA LYS A 524 -21.73 -17.34 -17.60
C LYS A 524 -23.20 -17.04 -17.27
N LYS A 525 -23.94 -18.03 -16.80
CA LYS A 525 -25.37 -17.85 -16.45
C LYS A 525 -25.54 -16.99 -15.20
N VAL A 526 -24.78 -17.30 -14.14
CA VAL A 526 -24.84 -16.53 -12.89
C VAL A 526 -24.42 -15.07 -13.12
N ALA A 527 -23.40 -14.82 -13.94
CA ALA A 527 -22.98 -13.47 -14.31
C ALA A 527 -24.11 -12.69 -15.00
N ALA A 528 -24.78 -13.32 -15.97
CA ALA A 528 -25.89 -12.71 -16.72
C ALA A 528 -27.07 -12.39 -15.80
N ASP A 529 -27.44 -13.30 -14.91
CA ASP A 529 -28.56 -13.13 -13.98
C ASP A 529 -28.27 -12.06 -12.92
N LEU A 530 -27.03 -12.01 -12.43
CA LEU A 530 -26.63 -11.02 -11.45
C LEU A 530 -26.29 -9.66 -12.07
N GLY A 531 -26.06 -9.59 -13.38
CA GLY A 531 -25.66 -8.38 -14.09
C GLY A 531 -24.24 -7.93 -13.74
N ILE A 532 -23.33 -8.87 -13.47
CA ILE A 532 -21.94 -8.61 -13.06
C ILE A 532 -20.93 -9.09 -14.11
N GLU A 533 -19.72 -8.54 -14.07
CA GLU A 533 -18.57 -9.08 -14.80
C GLU A 533 -17.98 -10.26 -14.01
N LEU A 534 -18.01 -11.46 -14.60
CA LEU A 534 -17.39 -12.67 -14.06
C LEU A 534 -16.69 -13.41 -15.20
N LYS A 535 -15.36 -13.30 -15.24
CA LYS A 535 -14.51 -13.99 -16.22
C LYS A 535 -14.24 -15.41 -15.76
N SER A 536 -14.23 -16.37 -16.68
CA SER A 536 -13.76 -17.73 -16.40
C SER A 536 -12.43 -18.00 -17.07
N VAL A 537 -11.49 -18.60 -16.34
CA VAL A 537 -10.15 -18.99 -16.79
C VAL A 537 -10.02 -20.49 -16.58
N VAL A 538 -10.11 -21.25 -17.67
CA VAL A 538 -9.91 -22.70 -17.66
C VAL A 538 -8.44 -22.97 -17.98
N ILE A 539 -7.69 -23.47 -16.99
CA ILE A 539 -6.25 -23.73 -17.12
C ILE A 539 -6.02 -25.21 -17.43
N GLY A 540 -5.37 -25.52 -18.55
CA GLY A 540 -5.13 -26.90 -18.94
C GLY A 540 -4.29 -27.05 -20.21
N GLU A 541 -3.70 -28.25 -20.38
CA GLU A 541 -2.90 -28.58 -21.57
C GLU A 541 -3.72 -28.42 -22.86
N GLY A 542 -3.12 -27.77 -23.86
CA GLY A 542 -3.76 -27.54 -25.16
C GLY A 542 -4.83 -26.44 -25.21
N LEU A 543 -5.07 -25.74 -24.09
CA LEU A 543 -5.95 -24.56 -24.03
C LEU A 543 -5.16 -23.25 -24.25
N GLU A 544 -5.88 -22.13 -24.33
CA GLU A 544 -5.29 -20.77 -24.37
C GLU A 544 -4.51 -20.44 -23.10
N HIS A 545 -4.99 -20.94 -21.95
CA HIS A 545 -4.37 -20.73 -20.66
C HIS A 545 -3.76 -22.05 -20.18
N GLN A 546 -2.45 -22.21 -20.37
CA GLN A 546 -1.71 -23.39 -19.92
C GLN A 546 -0.85 -23.02 -18.71
N ASP A 547 -0.74 -23.94 -17.76
CA ASP A 547 0.21 -23.82 -16.66
C ASP A 547 1.62 -24.10 -17.19
N LEU A 548 2.38 -23.04 -17.49
CA LEU A 548 3.62 -23.14 -18.25
C LEU A 548 4.71 -23.95 -17.53
N TYR A 549 4.67 -24.00 -16.21
CA TYR A 549 5.72 -24.61 -15.39
C TYR A 549 5.18 -25.60 -14.34
N GLY A 550 3.87 -25.83 -14.30
CA GLY A 550 3.23 -26.61 -13.24
C GLY A 550 3.12 -25.85 -11.90
N ASP A 551 3.41 -24.56 -11.87
CA ASP A 551 3.41 -23.75 -10.63
C ASP A 551 1.98 -23.57 -10.12
N TRP A 552 1.02 -23.36 -11.02
CA TRP A 552 -0.38 -23.25 -10.66
C TRP A 552 -0.90 -24.57 -10.08
N LEU A 553 -0.60 -25.71 -10.71
CA LEU A 553 -0.94 -27.03 -10.20
C LEU A 553 -0.41 -27.25 -8.77
N ARG A 554 0.84 -26.86 -8.50
CA ARG A 554 1.47 -27.02 -7.18
C ARG A 554 0.84 -26.17 -6.07
N GLN A 555 0.21 -25.05 -6.43
CA GLN A 555 -0.25 -24.05 -5.44
C GLN A 555 -1.76 -23.77 -5.45
N ARG A 556 -2.55 -24.37 -6.36
CA ARG A 556 -4.00 -24.10 -6.46
C ARG A 556 -4.81 -24.67 -5.29
N GLU A 557 -4.28 -25.67 -4.58
CA GLU A 557 -4.91 -26.32 -3.41
C GLU A 557 -6.34 -26.86 -3.66
N ILE A 558 -6.68 -27.11 -4.92
CA ILE A 558 -7.94 -27.70 -5.37
C ILE A 558 -7.64 -28.81 -6.40
N GLU A 559 -8.59 -29.73 -6.54
CA GLU A 559 -8.57 -30.72 -7.62
C GLU A 559 -8.83 -30.05 -8.98
N GLU A 560 -8.61 -30.78 -10.07
CA GLU A 560 -8.75 -30.22 -11.43
C GLU A 560 -10.19 -29.82 -11.76
N ASP A 561 -11.18 -30.46 -11.14
CA ASP A 561 -12.60 -30.15 -11.28
C ASP A 561 -13.11 -29.12 -10.26
N GLY A 562 -12.26 -28.64 -9.35
CA GLY A 562 -12.57 -27.56 -8.42
C GLY A 562 -12.56 -26.17 -9.08
N MET A 563 -12.80 -25.14 -8.26
CA MET A 563 -12.71 -23.75 -8.71
C MET A 563 -12.20 -22.82 -7.61
N ILE A 564 -11.63 -21.68 -8.02
CA ILE A 564 -11.27 -20.55 -7.14
C ILE A 564 -11.96 -19.30 -7.67
N LEU A 565 -12.73 -18.62 -6.82
CA LEU A 565 -13.36 -17.33 -7.11
C LEU A 565 -12.50 -16.19 -6.55
N VAL A 566 -12.09 -15.27 -7.41
CA VAL A 566 -11.23 -14.14 -7.10
C VAL A 566 -12.00 -12.84 -7.27
N ARG A 567 -11.90 -11.96 -6.26
CA ARG A 567 -12.47 -10.62 -6.25
C ARG A 567 -11.73 -9.67 -7.19
N PRO A 568 -12.34 -8.54 -7.58
CA PRO A 568 -11.67 -7.49 -8.35
C PRO A 568 -10.36 -7.02 -7.70
N ASP A 569 -10.30 -7.00 -6.36
CA ASP A 569 -9.10 -6.62 -5.60
C ASP A 569 -8.09 -7.77 -5.39
N LYS A 570 -8.16 -8.83 -6.19
CA LYS A 570 -7.21 -9.96 -6.22
C LYS A 570 -7.18 -10.82 -4.96
N HIS A 571 -8.13 -10.66 -4.04
CA HIS A 571 -8.31 -11.56 -2.91
C HIS A 571 -9.25 -12.69 -3.29
N ILE A 572 -9.01 -13.88 -2.76
CA ILE A 572 -9.84 -15.05 -3.00
C ILE A 572 -11.10 -14.90 -2.17
N ALA A 573 -12.25 -14.91 -2.84
CA ALA A 573 -13.55 -14.77 -2.21
C ALA A 573 -14.08 -16.12 -1.72
N TRP A 574 -13.80 -17.19 -2.47
CA TRP A 574 -14.28 -18.55 -2.20
C TRP A 574 -13.49 -19.55 -3.04
N ARG A 575 -13.51 -20.82 -2.66
CA ARG A 575 -13.06 -21.94 -3.51
C ARG A 575 -13.92 -23.17 -3.26
N ALA A 576 -14.10 -23.98 -4.31
CA ALA A 576 -14.59 -25.34 -4.20
C ALA A 576 -13.44 -26.30 -4.52
N HIS A 577 -13.18 -27.26 -3.64
CA HIS A 577 -12.06 -28.20 -3.80
C HIS A 577 -12.27 -29.19 -4.95
N GLN A 578 -13.53 -29.53 -5.27
CA GLN A 578 -13.94 -30.47 -6.31
C GLN A 578 -15.24 -29.96 -6.97
N MET A 579 -15.70 -30.65 -8.02
CA MET A 579 -17.00 -30.38 -8.62
C MET A 579 -18.13 -30.71 -7.63
N VAL A 580 -19.09 -29.81 -7.52
CA VAL A 580 -20.32 -30.03 -6.75
C VAL A 580 -21.45 -30.51 -7.67
N GLU A 581 -22.53 -31.07 -7.11
CA GLU A 581 -23.65 -31.58 -7.91
C GLU A 581 -24.34 -30.48 -8.75
N ASP A 582 -24.50 -29.28 -8.19
CA ASP A 582 -25.07 -28.11 -8.87
C ASP A 582 -24.13 -26.89 -8.77
N PRO A 583 -23.18 -26.74 -9.72
CA PRO A 583 -22.24 -25.62 -9.70
C PRO A 583 -22.91 -24.26 -9.94
N GLU A 584 -24.06 -24.23 -10.60
CA GLU A 584 -24.80 -22.99 -10.85
C GLU A 584 -25.43 -22.46 -9.56
N HIS A 585 -26.11 -23.34 -8.82
CA HIS A 585 -26.69 -23.01 -7.52
C HIS A 585 -25.63 -22.59 -6.51
N ALA A 586 -24.56 -23.37 -6.38
CA ALA A 586 -23.48 -23.08 -5.43
C ALA A 586 -22.81 -21.72 -5.69
N LEU A 587 -22.44 -21.46 -6.95
CA LEU A 587 -21.82 -20.19 -7.33
C LEU A 587 -22.77 -19.00 -7.15
N ARG A 588 -24.06 -19.18 -7.43
CA ARG A 588 -25.09 -18.17 -7.21
C ARG A 588 -25.21 -17.84 -5.73
N ALA A 589 -25.33 -18.83 -4.86
CA ALA A 589 -25.42 -18.63 -3.41
C ALA A 589 -24.21 -17.86 -2.86
N VAL A 590 -22.99 -18.26 -3.27
CA VAL A 590 -21.75 -17.59 -2.87
C VAL A 590 -21.71 -16.13 -3.33
N LEU A 591 -22.04 -15.84 -4.59
CA LEU A 591 -22.03 -14.47 -5.10
C LEU A 591 -23.15 -13.62 -4.51
N HIS A 592 -24.32 -14.18 -4.21
CA HIS A 592 -25.38 -13.47 -3.48
C HIS A 592 -24.92 -13.04 -2.09
N SER A 593 -24.23 -13.94 -1.36
CA SER A 593 -23.66 -13.63 -0.05
C SER A 593 -22.60 -12.54 -0.13
N ILE A 594 -21.60 -12.70 -1.02
CA ILE A 594 -20.51 -11.73 -1.19
C ILE A 594 -21.05 -10.35 -1.60
N LEU A 595 -22.00 -10.30 -2.53
CA LEU A 595 -22.58 -9.05 -3.02
C LEU A 595 -23.68 -8.50 -2.11
N SER A 596 -23.95 -9.15 -0.97
CA SER A 596 -24.98 -8.74 -0.01
C SER A 596 -26.34 -8.49 -0.68
N ARG A 597 -26.75 -9.40 -1.56
CA ARG A 597 -28.05 -9.32 -2.25
C ARG A 597 -29.07 -10.14 -1.47
N GLU A 598 -30.13 -9.50 -1.00
CA GLU A 598 -31.25 -10.19 -0.36
C GLU A 598 -31.81 -11.30 -1.28
N THR A 599 -31.95 -12.50 -0.74
CA THR A 599 -32.80 -13.55 -1.33
C THR A 599 -34.10 -13.62 -0.55
N VAL A 600 -35.21 -13.86 -1.25
CA VAL A 600 -36.54 -14.08 -0.66
C VAL A 600 -36.57 -15.32 0.27
N ALA A 601 -35.49 -16.12 0.31
CA ALA A 601 -35.31 -17.27 1.20
C ALA A 601 -33.92 -17.22 1.90
N ASN A 602 -33.79 -16.43 2.97
CA ASN A 602 -32.53 -16.34 3.74
C ASN A 602 -32.20 -17.62 4.54
N ASP A 603 -33.19 -18.47 4.84
CA ASP A 603 -32.96 -19.71 5.59
C ASP A 603 -32.30 -20.79 4.72
N GLU A 604 -32.78 -21.00 3.48
CA GLU A 604 -32.25 -22.00 2.54
C GLU A 604 -30.81 -21.66 2.10
N LEU A 605 -30.48 -20.38 1.85
CA LEU A 605 -29.13 -19.99 1.43
C LEU A 605 -28.07 -20.21 2.53
N SER A 606 -28.46 -20.05 3.80
CA SER A 606 -27.58 -20.26 4.95
C SER A 606 -27.32 -21.76 5.18
N GLU A 607 -28.35 -22.60 5.03
CA GLU A 607 -28.22 -24.05 5.04
C GLU A 607 -27.41 -24.52 3.82
N ASP A 608 -27.60 -23.94 2.64
CA ASP A 608 -26.87 -24.29 1.42
C ASP A 608 -25.38 -23.93 1.52
N ILE A 609 -25.03 -22.74 2.02
CA ILE A 609 -23.62 -22.38 2.27
C ILE A 609 -23.02 -23.30 3.34
N ALA A 610 -23.78 -23.63 4.40
CA ALA A 610 -23.35 -24.59 5.42
C ALA A 610 -23.21 -26.03 4.86
N ASN A 611 -24.00 -26.41 3.86
CA ASN A 611 -23.93 -27.70 3.18
C ASN A 611 -22.80 -27.76 2.14
N LEU A 612 -22.35 -26.59 1.62
CA LEU A 612 -21.17 -26.47 0.77
C LEU A 612 -19.86 -26.60 1.55
N THR A 613 -19.88 -26.37 2.87
CA THR A 613 -18.78 -26.69 3.77
C THR A 613 -18.83 -28.17 4.18
N PRO A 614 -17.78 -28.98 3.97
CA PRO A 614 -17.80 -30.38 4.38
C PRO A 614 -18.11 -30.51 5.88
N ALA A 615 -19.01 -31.42 6.25
CA ALA A 615 -19.12 -31.85 7.63
C ALA A 615 -17.76 -32.42 8.05
N LEU A 616 -17.06 -31.72 8.96
CA LEU A 616 -15.83 -32.20 9.60
C LEU A 616 -16.15 -33.49 10.36
N HIS A 617 -16.08 -34.63 9.66
CA HIS A 617 -16.04 -35.93 10.30
C HIS A 617 -14.61 -36.21 10.75
N SER A 618 -14.40 -35.91 12.04
CA SER A 618 -13.36 -36.38 12.98
C SER A 618 -11.89 -36.19 12.62
#